data_AF-A0A970YU95-F1
#
_entry.id   AF-A0A970YU95-F1
#
_cell.length_a   1.000
_cell.length_b   1.000
_cell.length_c   1.000
_cell.angle_alpha   90.00
_cell.angle_beta   90.00
_cell.angle_gamma   90.00
#
_symmetry.space_group_name_H-M   'P 1'
#
loop_
_entity.id
_entity.type
_entity.pdbx_description
1 polymer ?
#
loop_
_entity_poly.entity_id
_entity_poly.type
_entity_poly.pdbx_seq_one_letter_code
_entity_poly.pdbx_strand_id
1 'polypeptide(L)'
;MPVLSVIEGGILAGYVPVDKNWSGFSTEDYRTACESVERTQAEAPKTGKQLYMGNYRVVRAEYFPSLERPSMTIENGKLRFNTACLKKFEDVEYVELLLNTVTNTIAIRPCDADNPNAIHWGRLREERWIVNSMGCRGLSRTLFDLMNWEDEGKYKFSGQFLCQGGQKLMIFELDEAVVTKTVEQVIVPEEAIVPEQAEAEAEEAEKPTEEIVVTEKVRVYPASWHNCIGERVSVLEQHHYAGDWDVLRPATELGEMNVFTTDQLDQLKKEAETIMEGWKKTA
;
A
#
# COMPACT_ATOMS: atom_id res chain seq x y z
N MET A 1 -20.27 -22.20 -16.80
CA MET A 1 -19.04 -21.41 -17.05
C MET A 1 -19.37 -19.96 -16.73
N PRO A 2 -18.49 -19.22 -16.03
CA PRO A 2 -18.71 -17.80 -15.78
C PRO A 2 -18.83 -17.03 -17.11
N VAL A 3 -19.67 -16.01 -17.14
CA VAL A 3 -19.87 -15.16 -18.32
C VAL A 3 -19.39 -13.75 -17.98
N LEU A 4 -18.51 -13.20 -18.82
CA LEU A 4 -18.11 -11.80 -18.77
C LEU A 4 -19.31 -10.94 -19.18
N SER A 5 -19.94 -10.30 -18.20
CA SER A 5 -21.06 -9.38 -18.41
C SER A 5 -20.69 -8.01 -17.87
N VAL A 6 -21.05 -6.97 -18.59
CA VAL A 6 -20.74 -5.58 -18.21
C VAL A 6 -22.03 -4.93 -17.75
N ILE A 7 -21.95 -4.16 -16.67
CA ILE A 7 -23.08 -3.34 -16.22
C ILE A 7 -23.15 -2.10 -17.10
N GLU A 8 -24.24 -1.92 -17.82
CA GLU A 8 -24.38 -0.85 -18.83
C GLU A 8 -24.87 0.49 -18.24
N GLY A 9 -25.42 0.50 -17.02
CA GLY A 9 -26.15 1.66 -16.50
C GLY A 9 -25.89 2.00 -15.03
N GLY A 10 -26.21 3.24 -14.68
CA GLY A 10 -26.12 3.77 -13.32
C GLY A 10 -24.69 4.06 -12.86
N ILE A 11 -24.50 4.20 -11.54
CA ILE A 11 -23.20 4.49 -10.91
C ILE A 11 -22.16 3.37 -11.12
N LEU A 12 -22.63 2.17 -11.49
CA LEU A 12 -21.81 1.00 -11.76
C LEU A 12 -21.62 0.74 -13.26
N ALA A 13 -21.95 1.71 -14.12
CA ALA A 13 -21.72 1.58 -15.55
C ALA A 13 -20.22 1.29 -15.85
N GLY A 14 -19.97 0.27 -16.67
CA GLY A 14 -18.64 -0.21 -17.03
C GLY A 14 -17.98 -1.13 -16.00
N TYR A 15 -18.67 -1.53 -14.92
CA TYR A 15 -18.16 -2.54 -13.99
C TYR A 15 -18.51 -3.96 -14.46
N VAL A 16 -17.62 -4.90 -14.15
CA VAL A 16 -17.73 -6.32 -14.50
C VAL A 16 -17.80 -7.17 -13.23
N PRO A 17 -18.83 -8.02 -13.03
CA PRO A 17 -18.85 -8.99 -11.95
C PRO A 17 -17.74 -10.03 -12.08
N VAL A 18 -17.02 -10.28 -10.98
CA VAL A 18 -15.88 -11.20 -10.96
C VAL A 18 -16.15 -12.39 -10.04
N ASP A 19 -15.93 -13.59 -10.58
CA ASP A 19 -15.83 -14.80 -9.77
C ASP A 19 -14.44 -14.86 -9.12
N LYS A 20 -14.42 -14.88 -7.79
CA LYS A 20 -13.19 -14.92 -6.99
C LYS A 20 -12.29 -16.15 -7.26
N ASN A 21 -12.85 -17.24 -7.76
CA ASN A 21 -12.15 -18.52 -7.98
C ASN A 21 -11.80 -18.76 -9.46
N TRP A 22 -12.38 -18.00 -10.38
CA TRP A 22 -12.18 -18.22 -11.82
C TRP A 22 -10.96 -17.46 -12.33
N SER A 23 -10.18 -18.10 -13.19
CA SER A 23 -9.00 -17.51 -13.85
C SER A 23 -9.00 -17.70 -15.37
N GLY A 24 -10.16 -18.01 -15.96
CA GLY A 24 -10.26 -18.31 -17.39
C GLY A 24 -10.37 -17.08 -18.30
N PHE A 25 -10.50 -15.88 -17.73
CA PHE A 25 -10.48 -14.62 -18.48
C PHE A 25 -9.11 -13.96 -18.32
N SER A 26 -8.58 -13.44 -19.43
CA SER A 26 -7.34 -12.68 -19.45
C SER A 26 -7.54 -11.25 -18.95
N THR A 27 -6.44 -10.55 -18.65
CA THR A 27 -6.44 -9.12 -18.29
C THR A 27 -7.05 -8.26 -19.40
N GLU A 28 -6.76 -8.59 -20.67
CA GLU A 28 -7.28 -7.87 -21.83
C GLU A 28 -8.80 -8.07 -22.02
N ASP A 29 -9.33 -9.24 -21.64
CA ASP A 29 -10.78 -9.46 -21.67
C ASP A 29 -11.50 -8.53 -20.69
N TYR A 30 -10.97 -8.37 -19.47
CA TYR A 30 -11.52 -7.43 -18.49
C TYR A 30 -11.36 -5.97 -18.93
N ARG A 31 -10.24 -5.60 -19.55
CA ARG A 31 -10.03 -4.25 -20.11
C ARG A 31 -11.07 -3.94 -21.20
N THR A 32 -11.17 -4.82 -22.19
CA THR A 32 -12.11 -4.68 -23.31
C THR A 32 -13.56 -4.59 -22.81
N ALA A 33 -13.92 -5.43 -21.83
CA ALA A 33 -15.26 -5.41 -21.24
C ALA A 33 -15.55 -4.09 -20.52
N CYS A 34 -14.65 -3.57 -19.69
CA CYS A 34 -14.86 -2.31 -18.98
C CYS A 34 -14.91 -1.09 -19.91
N GLU A 35 -14.16 -1.11 -21.02
CA GLU A 35 -14.13 -0.05 -22.04
C GLU A 35 -15.35 -0.02 -22.96
N SER A 36 -16.12 -1.12 -23.03
CA SER A 36 -17.28 -1.21 -23.91
C SER A 36 -18.43 -0.25 -23.59
N VAL A 37 -18.43 0.34 -22.38
CA VAL A 37 -19.48 1.27 -21.92
C VAL A 37 -18.95 2.70 -21.96
N GLU A 38 -19.53 3.50 -22.86
CA GLU A 38 -19.23 4.93 -22.93
C GLU A 38 -19.66 5.63 -21.64
N ARG A 39 -18.70 6.19 -20.90
CA ARG A 39 -19.01 7.04 -19.74
C ARG A 39 -19.46 8.40 -20.22
N THR A 40 -20.73 8.71 -20.05
CA THR A 40 -21.13 10.12 -19.97
C THR A 40 -20.49 10.67 -18.70
N GLN A 41 -19.48 11.53 -18.81
CA GLN A 41 -18.96 12.26 -17.65
C GLN A 41 -20.12 13.09 -17.08
N ALA A 42 -20.81 12.55 -16.09
CA ALA A 42 -21.70 13.33 -15.27
C ALA A 42 -20.81 14.18 -14.38
N GLU A 43 -20.51 15.40 -14.82
CA GLU A 43 -20.02 16.44 -13.92
C GLU A 43 -21.02 16.51 -12.76
N ALA A 44 -20.59 16.06 -11.58
CA ALA A 44 -21.40 16.24 -10.38
C ALA A 44 -21.69 17.74 -10.26
N PRO A 45 -22.96 18.17 -10.20
CA PRO A 45 -23.26 19.58 -10.06
C PRO A 45 -22.65 20.05 -8.75
N LYS A 46 -21.58 20.86 -8.82
CA LYS A 46 -20.91 21.49 -7.68
C LYS A 46 -21.88 22.49 -7.05
N THR A 47 -22.84 21.97 -6.29
CA THR A 47 -23.89 22.75 -5.67
C THR A 47 -23.38 23.19 -4.30
N GLY A 48 -22.70 24.34 -4.24
CA GLY A 48 -22.23 24.91 -2.99
C GLY A 48 -21.20 26.03 -3.18
N LYS A 49 -21.03 26.87 -2.14
CA LYS A 49 -19.92 27.83 -2.06
C LYS A 49 -18.61 27.05 -2.00
N GLN A 50 -17.80 27.12 -3.05
CA GLN A 50 -16.44 26.58 -3.05
C GLN A 50 -15.62 27.35 -2.01
N LEU A 51 -15.17 26.65 -0.96
CA LEU A 51 -14.24 27.23 0.01
C LEU A 51 -12.89 27.43 -0.69
N TYR A 52 -12.26 28.59 -0.48
CA TYR A 52 -10.90 28.83 -0.96
C TYR A 52 -9.92 28.01 -0.12
N MET A 53 -9.40 26.94 -0.70
CA MET A 53 -8.49 25.99 -0.04
C MET A 53 -7.01 26.22 -0.39
N GLY A 54 -6.64 27.39 -0.93
CA GLY A 54 -5.28 27.63 -1.47
C GLY A 54 -4.13 27.41 -0.48
N ASN A 55 -4.40 27.53 0.83
CA ASN A 55 -3.40 27.35 1.89
C ASN A 55 -3.64 26.08 2.74
N TYR A 56 -4.58 25.22 2.36
CA TYR A 56 -4.88 23.98 3.09
C TYR A 56 -4.30 22.80 2.33
N ARG A 57 -3.58 21.92 3.03
CA ARG A 57 -3.15 20.63 2.50
C ARG A 57 -4.14 19.55 2.94
N VAL A 58 -4.58 18.72 1.99
CA VAL A 58 -5.39 17.54 2.30
C VAL A 58 -4.49 16.56 3.04
N VAL A 59 -4.83 16.26 4.30
CA VAL A 59 -4.15 15.23 5.09
C VAL A 59 -4.82 13.90 4.78
N ARG A 60 -4.02 12.89 4.45
CA ARG A 60 -4.52 11.56 4.16
C ARG A 60 -5.20 10.99 5.39
N ALA A 61 -6.33 10.32 5.17
CA ALA A 61 -7.11 9.81 6.28
C ALA A 61 -6.39 8.66 7.02
N GLU A 62 -5.32 8.09 6.46
CA GLU A 62 -4.45 7.08 7.09
C GLU A 62 -3.67 7.63 8.28
N TYR A 63 -3.44 8.95 8.35
CA TYR A 63 -2.91 9.63 9.55
C TYR A 63 -3.96 9.79 10.65
N PHE A 64 -5.23 9.53 10.35
CA PHE A 64 -6.33 9.51 11.30
C PHE A 64 -6.85 8.08 11.43
N PRO A 65 -6.11 7.19 12.11
CA PRO A 65 -6.53 5.80 12.27
C PRO A 65 -7.90 5.75 12.96
N SER A 66 -8.88 5.24 12.23
CA SER A 66 -10.23 5.03 12.73
C SER A 66 -10.66 3.60 12.44
N LEU A 67 -11.22 2.95 13.47
CA LEU A 67 -11.80 1.61 13.38
C LEU A 67 -13.06 1.57 12.51
N GLU A 68 -13.60 2.73 12.12
CA GLU A 68 -14.81 2.86 11.31
C GLU A 68 -14.52 3.01 9.83
N ARG A 69 -13.24 3.10 9.43
CA ARG A 69 -12.87 3.24 8.02
C ARG A 69 -12.94 1.88 7.33
N PRO A 70 -13.76 1.71 6.29
CA PRO A 70 -13.80 0.47 5.52
C PRO A 70 -12.46 0.22 4.86
N SER A 71 -12.01 -1.04 4.87
CA SER A 71 -10.80 -1.43 4.15
C SER A 71 -10.90 -2.84 3.61
N MET A 72 -10.35 -3.04 2.42
CA MET A 72 -10.15 -4.34 1.79
C MET A 72 -8.66 -4.70 1.85
N THR A 73 -8.36 -5.97 2.01
CA THR A 73 -6.98 -6.47 2.06
C THR A 73 -6.85 -7.73 1.23
N ILE A 74 -5.83 -7.76 0.38
CA ILE A 74 -5.44 -8.92 -0.41
C ILE A 74 -4.03 -9.34 0.03
N GLU A 75 -3.89 -10.61 0.41
CA GLU A 75 -2.65 -11.19 0.92
C GLU A 75 -2.63 -12.69 0.63
N ASN A 76 -1.60 -13.19 -0.06
CA ASN A 76 -1.39 -14.62 -0.35
C ASN A 76 -2.64 -15.33 -0.91
N GLY A 77 -3.28 -14.71 -1.91
CA GLY A 77 -4.50 -15.23 -2.54
C GLY A 77 -5.73 -15.29 -1.63
N LYS A 78 -5.70 -14.57 -0.50
CA LYS A 78 -6.84 -14.37 0.40
C LYS A 78 -7.31 -12.93 0.33
N LEU A 79 -8.63 -12.78 0.27
CA LEU A 79 -9.34 -11.52 0.37
C LEU A 79 -9.97 -11.40 1.75
N ARG A 80 -9.87 -10.22 2.36
CA ARG A 80 -10.51 -9.90 3.63
C ARG A 80 -11.02 -8.45 3.62
N PHE A 81 -12.25 -8.26 4.08
CA PHE A 81 -12.79 -6.95 4.41
C PHE A 81 -12.65 -6.72 5.91
N ASN A 82 -12.50 -5.48 6.39
CA ASN A 82 -12.50 -5.25 7.83
C ASN A 82 -13.93 -5.19 8.40
N THR A 83 -14.06 -5.19 9.72
CA THR A 83 -15.37 -5.14 10.39
C THR A 83 -16.15 -3.86 10.08
N ALA A 84 -15.48 -2.75 9.76
CA ALA A 84 -16.13 -1.51 9.36
C ALA A 84 -16.97 -1.68 8.09
N CYS A 85 -16.48 -2.46 7.12
CA CYS A 85 -17.23 -2.79 5.92
C CYS A 85 -18.59 -3.43 6.26
N LEU A 86 -18.59 -4.47 7.09
CA LEU A 86 -19.80 -5.22 7.44
C LEU A 86 -20.77 -4.36 8.25
N LYS A 87 -20.25 -3.56 9.20
CA LYS A 87 -21.06 -2.62 9.98
C LYS A 87 -21.78 -1.58 9.14
N LYS A 88 -21.16 -1.09 8.05
CA LYS A 88 -21.81 -0.12 7.14
C LYS A 88 -22.92 -0.75 6.31
N PHE A 89 -22.79 -2.03 5.97
CA PHE A 89 -23.74 -2.70 5.12
C PHE A 89 -24.98 -3.19 5.86
N GLU A 90 -24.89 -3.45 7.18
CA GLU A 90 -26.00 -3.85 8.07
C GLU A 90 -26.87 -5.00 7.52
N ASP A 91 -26.83 -6.16 8.19
CA ASP A 91 -27.62 -7.36 7.86
C ASP A 91 -27.35 -7.93 6.45
N VAL A 92 -26.12 -7.77 5.94
CA VAL A 92 -25.68 -8.33 4.65
C VAL A 92 -24.57 -9.36 4.88
N GLU A 93 -24.86 -10.62 4.57
CA GLU A 93 -23.88 -11.72 4.67
C GLU A 93 -23.23 -12.09 3.33
N TYR A 94 -23.85 -11.69 2.21
CA TYR A 94 -23.39 -11.99 0.86
C TYR A 94 -23.24 -10.72 0.04
N VAL A 95 -22.09 -10.58 -0.60
CA VAL A 95 -21.78 -9.49 -1.53
C VAL A 95 -21.23 -10.04 -2.83
N GLU A 96 -21.36 -9.30 -3.92
CA GLU A 96 -20.63 -9.60 -5.14
C GLU A 96 -19.52 -8.56 -5.39
N LEU A 97 -18.43 -9.02 -6.01
CA LEU A 97 -17.31 -8.18 -6.40
C LEU A 97 -17.46 -7.74 -7.85
N LEU A 98 -17.22 -6.46 -8.08
CA LEU A 98 -17.30 -5.79 -9.36
C LEU A 98 -15.95 -5.12 -9.64
N LEU A 99 -15.33 -5.40 -10.77
CA LEU A 99 -14.07 -4.79 -11.18
C LEU A 99 -14.31 -3.76 -12.28
N ASN A 100 -13.61 -2.63 -12.20
CA ASN A 100 -13.49 -1.68 -13.29
C ASN A 100 -12.01 -1.36 -13.53
N THR A 101 -11.50 -1.77 -14.69
CA THR A 101 -10.10 -1.58 -15.10
C THR A 101 -9.82 -0.19 -15.70
N VAL A 102 -10.86 0.59 -16.02
CA VAL A 102 -10.69 1.96 -16.54
C VAL A 102 -10.51 2.95 -15.39
N THR A 103 -11.20 2.75 -14.27
CA THR A 103 -11.00 3.54 -13.04
C THR A 103 -10.04 2.90 -12.05
N ASN A 104 -9.54 1.69 -12.32
CA ASN A 104 -8.77 0.90 -11.35
C ASN A 104 -9.48 0.82 -9.98
N THR A 105 -10.76 0.45 -10.00
CA THR A 105 -11.60 0.40 -8.80
C THR A 105 -12.29 -0.95 -8.67
N ILE A 106 -12.38 -1.44 -7.43
CA ILE A 106 -13.24 -2.56 -7.07
C ILE A 106 -14.46 -2.04 -6.33
N ALA A 107 -15.64 -2.44 -6.78
CA ALA A 107 -16.89 -2.19 -6.09
C ALA A 107 -17.44 -3.48 -5.46
N ILE A 108 -18.14 -3.34 -4.34
CA ILE A 108 -18.96 -4.40 -3.76
C ILE A 108 -20.37 -3.92 -3.50
N ARG A 109 -21.35 -4.78 -3.77
CA ARG A 109 -22.76 -4.52 -3.44
C ARG A 109 -23.40 -5.79 -2.85
N PRO A 110 -24.50 -5.67 -2.09
CA PRO A 110 -25.23 -6.81 -1.57
C PRO A 110 -25.72 -7.69 -2.73
N CYS A 111 -25.72 -9.00 -2.53
CA CYS A 111 -26.29 -9.95 -3.46
C CYS A 111 -26.97 -11.11 -2.72
N ASP A 112 -27.80 -11.86 -3.44
CA ASP A 112 -28.39 -13.08 -2.91
C ASP A 112 -27.35 -14.20 -2.82
N ALA A 113 -27.55 -15.14 -1.89
CA ALA A 113 -26.67 -16.31 -1.71
C ALA A 113 -26.65 -17.24 -2.94
N ASP A 114 -27.71 -17.22 -3.75
CA ASP A 114 -27.86 -18.03 -4.97
C ASP A 114 -27.10 -17.44 -6.17
N ASN A 115 -26.53 -16.23 -6.05
CA ASN A 115 -25.73 -15.63 -7.12
C ASN A 115 -24.42 -16.44 -7.30
N PRO A 116 -24.05 -16.83 -8.54
CA PRO A 116 -22.81 -17.57 -8.79
C PRO A 116 -21.54 -16.83 -8.32
N ASN A 117 -21.57 -15.49 -8.31
CA ASN A 117 -20.49 -14.64 -7.85
C ASN A 117 -20.65 -14.20 -6.39
N ALA A 118 -21.56 -14.84 -5.63
CA ALA A 118 -21.80 -14.49 -4.24
C ALA A 118 -20.59 -14.80 -3.36
N ILE A 119 -20.26 -13.84 -2.50
CA ILE A 119 -19.12 -13.89 -1.60
C ILE A 119 -19.63 -13.75 -0.17
N HIS A 120 -19.53 -14.84 0.58
CA HIS A 120 -19.90 -14.88 1.99
C HIS A 120 -18.82 -14.23 2.87
N TRP A 121 -18.83 -12.90 2.90
CA TRP A 121 -17.79 -12.07 3.52
C TRP A 121 -17.84 -11.98 5.05
N GLY A 122 -18.92 -12.45 5.66
CA GLY A 122 -19.08 -12.45 7.10
C GLY A 122 -20.49 -12.83 7.53
N ARG A 123 -20.65 -13.03 8.82
CA ARG A 123 -21.91 -13.43 9.45
C ARG A 123 -22.16 -12.68 10.74
N LEU A 124 -23.42 -12.53 11.11
CA LEU A 124 -23.80 -11.96 12.39
C LEU A 124 -23.89 -13.07 13.45
N ARG A 125 -23.12 -12.95 14.54
CA ARG A 125 -23.19 -13.87 15.69
C ARG A 125 -23.26 -13.07 16.98
N GLU A 126 -24.28 -13.30 17.80
CA GLU A 126 -24.43 -12.67 19.12
C GLU A 126 -24.28 -11.13 19.03
N GLU A 127 -24.97 -10.50 18.06
CA GLU A 127 -24.93 -9.06 17.75
C GLU A 127 -23.54 -8.52 17.30
N ARG A 128 -22.57 -9.41 17.06
CA ARG A 128 -21.23 -9.05 16.59
C ARG A 128 -20.97 -9.59 15.19
N TRP A 129 -20.52 -8.71 14.30
CA TRP A 129 -20.08 -9.08 12.96
C TRP A 129 -18.74 -9.80 13.01
N ILE A 130 -18.73 -11.04 12.49
CA ILE A 130 -17.53 -11.84 12.30
C ILE A 130 -17.18 -11.82 10.82
N VAL A 131 -16.01 -11.26 10.51
CA VAL A 131 -15.47 -11.21 9.16
C VAL A 131 -14.93 -12.58 8.77
N ASN A 132 -15.26 -13.01 7.55
CA ASN A 132 -14.64 -14.18 6.93
C ASN A 132 -13.45 -13.78 6.04
N SER A 133 -12.40 -14.60 6.11
CA SER A 133 -11.31 -14.54 5.13
C SER A 133 -11.62 -15.52 4.02
N MET A 134 -11.48 -15.09 2.77
CA MET A 134 -11.94 -15.86 1.62
C MET A 134 -10.80 -16.12 0.67
N GLY A 135 -10.70 -17.35 0.18
CA GLY A 135 -9.79 -17.65 -0.93
C GLY A 135 -10.28 -16.95 -2.19
N CYS A 136 -9.37 -16.23 -2.86
CA CYS A 136 -9.64 -15.45 -4.06
C CYS A 136 -8.54 -15.66 -5.12
N ARG A 137 -7.98 -16.88 -5.22
CA ARG A 137 -6.79 -17.15 -6.06
C ARG A 137 -6.95 -16.75 -7.53
N GLY A 138 -8.16 -16.88 -8.09
CA GLY A 138 -8.43 -16.46 -9.47
C GLY A 138 -8.32 -14.94 -9.59
N LEU A 139 -9.12 -14.23 -8.79
CA LEU A 139 -9.13 -12.77 -8.74
C LEU A 139 -7.76 -12.17 -8.37
N SER A 140 -7.06 -12.73 -7.38
CA SER A 140 -5.78 -12.16 -6.92
C SER A 140 -4.74 -12.18 -8.03
N ARG A 141 -4.66 -13.28 -8.78
CA ARG A 141 -3.73 -13.40 -9.91
C ARG A 141 -4.05 -12.36 -10.98
N THR A 142 -5.32 -12.27 -11.39
CA THR A 142 -5.74 -11.28 -12.39
C THR A 142 -5.46 -9.85 -11.94
N LEU A 143 -5.71 -9.52 -10.66
CA LEU A 143 -5.43 -8.18 -10.13
C LEU A 143 -3.93 -7.89 -10.09
N PHE A 144 -3.11 -8.87 -9.73
CA PHE A 144 -1.67 -8.67 -9.62
C PHE A 144 -1.05 -8.50 -11.00
N ASP A 145 -1.55 -9.25 -12.00
CA ASP A 145 -1.19 -9.07 -13.41
C ASP A 145 -1.65 -7.69 -13.95
N LEU A 146 -2.89 -7.27 -13.65
CA LEU A 146 -3.44 -5.98 -14.09
C LEU A 146 -2.67 -4.78 -13.53
N MET A 147 -2.28 -4.86 -12.25
CA MET A 147 -1.67 -3.75 -11.52
C MET A 147 -0.14 -3.84 -11.46
N ASN A 148 0.45 -4.89 -12.05
CA ASN A 148 1.87 -5.20 -11.98
C ASN A 148 2.39 -5.23 -10.53
N TRP A 149 1.66 -5.92 -9.65
CA TRP A 149 1.98 -6.07 -8.23
C TRP A 149 2.82 -7.32 -7.96
N GLU A 150 3.58 -7.30 -6.87
CA GLU A 150 4.35 -8.45 -6.39
C GLU A 150 3.52 -9.38 -5.51
N ASP A 151 3.72 -10.70 -5.67
CA ASP A 151 2.95 -11.75 -4.99
C ASP A 151 3.13 -11.80 -3.47
N GLU A 152 4.27 -11.35 -2.94
CA GLU A 152 4.67 -11.49 -1.53
C GLU A 152 4.25 -10.30 -0.64
N GLY A 153 3.47 -9.36 -1.20
CA GLY A 153 2.98 -8.18 -0.49
C GLY A 153 1.61 -8.36 0.14
N LYS A 154 1.37 -7.65 1.24
CA LYS A 154 0.03 -7.39 1.77
C LYS A 154 -0.47 -6.05 1.25
N TYR A 155 -1.50 -6.10 0.41
CA TYR A 155 -2.09 -4.91 -0.21
C TYR A 155 -3.35 -4.52 0.55
N LYS A 156 -3.39 -3.29 1.07
CA LYS A 156 -4.54 -2.73 1.78
C LYS A 156 -5.10 -1.53 1.04
N PHE A 157 -6.40 -1.56 0.80
CA PHE A 157 -7.15 -0.53 0.09
C PHE A 157 -8.15 0.13 1.03
N SER A 158 -8.24 1.45 0.96
CA SER A 158 -9.24 2.23 1.66
C SER A 158 -10.56 2.23 0.87
N GLY A 159 -11.68 2.04 1.57
CA GLY A 159 -13.01 1.94 0.96
C GLY A 159 -13.89 3.15 1.26
N GLN A 160 -14.69 3.55 0.28
CA GLN A 160 -15.73 4.56 0.41
C GLN A 160 -17.11 3.90 0.31
N PHE A 161 -17.98 4.16 1.29
CA PHE A 161 -19.34 3.63 1.33
C PHE A 161 -20.32 4.65 0.76
N LEU A 162 -21.19 4.19 -0.14
CA LEU A 162 -22.27 4.96 -0.73
C LEU A 162 -23.61 4.27 -0.44
N CYS A 163 -24.60 5.07 -0.02
CA CYS A 163 -25.96 4.62 0.17
C CYS A 163 -26.91 5.63 -0.49
N GLN A 164 -27.64 5.20 -1.51
CA GLN A 164 -28.65 6.01 -2.19
C GLN A 164 -29.90 5.18 -2.43
N GLY A 165 -31.07 5.69 -2.01
CA GLY A 165 -32.35 5.03 -2.27
C GLY A 165 -32.46 3.59 -1.77
N GLY A 166 -31.76 3.23 -0.69
CA GLY A 166 -31.70 1.86 -0.15
C GLY A 166 -30.70 0.93 -0.84
N GLN A 167 -30.09 1.36 -1.96
CA GLN A 167 -28.98 0.64 -2.57
C GLN A 167 -27.68 0.98 -1.84
N LYS A 168 -27.01 -0.07 -1.37
CA LYS A 168 -25.73 0.02 -0.66
C LYS A 168 -24.61 -0.39 -1.62
N LEU A 169 -23.54 0.38 -1.64
CA LEU A 169 -22.37 0.18 -2.49
C LEU A 169 -21.12 0.57 -1.72
N MET A 170 -20.00 -0.10 -1.98
CA MET A 170 -18.71 0.35 -1.49
C MET A 170 -17.64 0.18 -2.54
N ILE A 171 -16.81 1.20 -2.70
CA ILE A 171 -15.80 1.32 -3.74
C ILE A 171 -14.43 1.38 -3.07
N PHE A 172 -13.48 0.62 -3.62
CA PHE A 172 -12.08 0.58 -3.22
C PHE A 172 -11.22 1.00 -4.41
N GLU A 173 -10.38 2.00 -4.20
CA GLU A 173 -9.43 2.48 -5.20
C GLU A 173 -8.17 1.62 -5.16
N LEU A 174 -7.80 1.03 -6.30
CA LEU A 174 -6.64 0.13 -6.39
C LEU A 174 -5.32 0.89 -6.52
N ASP A 175 -5.34 2.07 -7.11
CA ASP A 175 -4.14 2.91 -7.29
C ASP A 175 -3.56 3.42 -5.96
N GLU A 176 -4.40 3.52 -4.91
CA GLU A 176 -4.00 3.99 -3.58
C GLU A 176 -3.66 2.87 -2.58
N ALA A 177 -3.18 1.72 -3.06
CA ALA A 177 -2.85 0.57 -2.22
C ALA A 177 -1.68 0.83 -1.25
N VAL A 178 -1.91 0.67 0.06
CA VAL A 178 -0.82 0.62 1.04
C VAL A 178 -0.26 -0.80 1.08
N VAL A 179 1.00 -0.95 0.70
CA VAL A 179 1.67 -2.25 0.62
C VAL A 179 2.51 -2.47 1.87
N THR A 180 2.37 -3.64 2.51
CA THR A 180 3.27 -4.07 3.57
C THR A 180 4.05 -5.29 3.09
N LYS A 181 5.37 -5.18 3.03
CA LYS A 181 6.29 -6.25 2.66
C LYS A 181 7.11 -6.68 3.88
N THR A 182 7.49 -7.94 3.91
CA THR A 182 8.37 -8.48 4.95
C THR A 182 9.71 -8.74 4.27
N VAL A 183 10.74 -7.99 4.64
CA VAL A 183 12.09 -8.09 4.09
C VAL A 183 12.96 -8.80 5.12
N GLU A 184 13.52 -9.93 4.74
CA GLU A 184 14.52 -10.63 5.56
C GLU A 184 15.89 -10.00 5.28
N GLN A 185 16.52 -9.42 6.30
CA GLN A 185 17.88 -8.93 6.23
C GLN A 185 18.77 -9.89 7.03
N VAL A 186 19.76 -10.47 6.35
CA VAL A 186 20.81 -11.26 6.98
C VAL A 186 21.87 -10.27 7.47
N ILE A 187 21.96 -10.08 8.78
CA ILE A 187 23.04 -9.29 9.38
C ILE A 187 24.15 -10.27 9.68
N VAL A 188 25.22 -10.25 8.88
CA VAL A 188 26.47 -10.94 9.22
C VAL A 188 27.18 -10.05 10.25
N PRO A 189 27.38 -10.48 11.50
CA PRO A 189 28.14 -9.69 12.46
C PRO A 189 29.57 -9.56 11.92
N GLU A 190 30.06 -8.33 11.78
CA GLU A 190 31.46 -8.08 11.45
C GLU A 190 32.31 -8.67 12.60
N GLU A 191 33.22 -9.57 12.26
CA GLU A 191 34.10 -10.22 13.23
C GLU A 191 34.82 -9.13 14.05
N ALA A 192 34.60 -9.13 15.36
CA ALA A 192 35.32 -8.25 16.26
C ALA A 192 36.83 -8.49 16.07
N ILE A 193 37.54 -7.49 15.54
CA ILE A 193 38.99 -7.50 15.41
C ILE A 193 39.56 -7.71 16.82
N VAL A 194 40.03 -8.93 17.09
CA VAL A 194 40.71 -9.28 18.33
C VAL A 194 42.10 -8.65 18.25
N PRO A 195 42.54 -7.83 19.24
CA PRO A 195 43.91 -7.32 19.23
C PRO A 195 44.91 -8.48 19.29
N GLU A 196 45.81 -8.47 18.32
CA GLU A 196 46.89 -9.43 18.07
C GLU A 196 47.89 -9.43 19.24
N GLN A 197 47.59 -10.17 20.32
CA GLN A 197 48.56 -10.50 21.38
C GLN A 197 48.04 -11.60 22.32
N ALA A 198 47.95 -12.84 21.82
CA ALA A 198 48.03 -14.06 22.62
C ALA A 198 48.12 -15.31 21.70
N GLU A 199 49.28 -15.55 21.10
CA GLU A 199 49.61 -16.90 20.62
C GLU A 199 50.01 -17.76 21.82
N ALA A 200 49.12 -18.66 22.25
CA ALA A 200 49.49 -19.97 22.78
C ALA A 200 48.23 -20.85 22.97
N GLU A 201 48.12 -21.86 22.10
CA GLU A 201 47.46 -23.16 22.33
C GLU A 201 45.94 -23.18 22.61
N ALA A 202 45.12 -23.35 21.57
CA ALA A 202 43.96 -24.25 21.59
C ALA A 202 43.38 -24.48 20.17
N GLU A 203 43.17 -25.76 19.87
CA GLU A 203 42.49 -26.44 18.76
C GLU A 203 41.55 -25.64 17.84
N GLU A 204 41.66 -25.92 16.52
CA GLU A 204 40.66 -25.58 15.48
C GLU A 204 39.28 -26.13 15.87
N ALA A 205 38.46 -25.30 16.51
CA ALA A 205 37.03 -25.48 16.58
C ALA A 205 36.40 -24.45 15.65
N GLU A 206 35.82 -24.90 14.53
CA GLU A 206 34.90 -24.09 13.72
C GLU A 206 33.81 -23.55 14.64
N LYS A 207 33.89 -22.26 15.00
CA LYS A 207 32.78 -21.58 15.66
C LYS A 207 31.69 -21.41 14.61
N PRO A 208 30.46 -21.89 14.85
CA PRO A 208 29.35 -21.57 13.96
C PRO A 208 29.15 -20.05 14.02
N THR A 209 29.41 -19.37 12.92
CA THR A 209 28.93 -18.00 12.71
C THR A 209 27.41 -18.09 12.72
N GLU A 210 26.80 -17.68 13.84
CA GLU A 210 25.34 -17.64 13.96
C GLU A 210 24.83 -16.55 13.02
N GLU A 211 24.30 -16.95 11.85
CA GLU A 211 23.59 -16.05 10.95
C GLU A 211 22.31 -15.56 11.64
N ILE A 212 22.30 -14.30 12.08
CA ILE A 212 21.10 -13.68 12.65
C ILE A 212 20.26 -13.14 11.49
N VAL A 213 19.21 -13.88 11.12
CA VAL A 213 18.20 -13.42 10.16
C VAL A 213 17.23 -12.48 10.88
N VAL A 214 17.32 -11.18 10.60
CA VAL A 214 16.39 -10.16 11.13
C VAL A 214 15.29 -9.92 10.11
N THR A 215 14.04 -10.20 10.49
CA THR A 215 12.88 -9.95 9.64
C THR A 215 12.32 -8.54 9.90
N GLU A 216 12.45 -7.63 8.93
CA GLU A 216 11.88 -6.27 9.00
C GLU A 216 10.56 -6.18 8.21
N LYS A 217 9.55 -5.49 8.76
CA LYS A 217 8.30 -5.19 8.05
C LYS A 217 8.32 -3.78 7.50
N VAL A 218 8.50 -3.66 6.19
CA VAL A 218 8.53 -2.39 5.46
C VAL A 218 7.14 -2.06 4.93
N ARG A 219 6.69 -0.81 5.12
CA ARG A 219 5.44 -0.30 4.53
C ARG A 219 5.78 0.63 3.37
N VAL A 220 5.27 0.31 2.20
CA VAL A 220 5.39 1.10 0.97
C VAL A 220 4.05 1.79 0.72
N TYR A 221 4.10 3.10 0.52
CA TYR A 221 2.93 3.91 0.20
C TYR A 221 2.86 4.17 -1.32
N PRO A 222 1.66 4.39 -1.89
CA PRO A 222 1.52 4.71 -3.30
C PRO A 222 2.32 5.96 -3.71
N ALA A 223 2.77 5.99 -4.96
CA ALA A 223 3.57 7.09 -5.48
C ALA A 223 2.88 8.46 -5.32
N SER A 224 1.56 8.55 -5.49
CA SER A 224 0.82 9.81 -5.29
C SER A 224 0.96 10.42 -3.87
N TRP A 225 1.59 9.70 -2.92
CA TRP A 225 1.74 10.07 -1.52
C TRP A 225 3.05 10.79 -1.21
N HIS A 226 4.02 10.79 -2.13
CA HIS A 226 5.38 11.32 -1.92
C HIS A 226 5.45 12.83 -1.61
N ASN A 227 4.34 13.56 -1.76
CA ASN A 227 4.23 15.01 -1.48
C ASN A 227 3.14 15.33 -0.44
N CYS A 228 2.61 14.34 0.27
CA CYS A 228 1.58 14.53 1.29
C CYS A 228 2.18 14.63 2.70
N ILE A 229 1.49 15.34 3.58
CA ILE A 229 1.87 15.45 4.99
C ILE A 229 1.97 14.05 5.62
N GLY A 230 3.11 13.74 6.25
CA GLY A 230 3.30 12.57 7.13
C GLY A 230 4.07 11.39 6.52
N GLU A 231 4.68 11.54 5.34
CA GLU A 231 5.62 10.52 4.84
C GLU A 231 6.78 10.33 5.83
N ARG A 232 7.10 9.08 6.17
CA ARG A 232 8.36 8.77 6.87
C ARG A 232 9.47 8.86 5.83
N VAL A 233 9.95 10.08 5.60
CA VAL A 233 11.26 10.26 4.99
C VAL A 233 12.23 9.52 5.92
N SER A 234 12.97 8.54 5.40
CA SER A 234 14.18 8.07 6.09
C SER A 234 15.01 9.32 6.32
N VAL A 235 14.97 9.80 7.57
CA VAL A 235 15.42 11.17 7.84
C VAL A 235 16.90 11.31 7.47
N LEU A 236 17.65 10.20 7.52
CA LEU A 236 19.07 10.13 7.26
C LEU A 236 19.49 8.76 6.68
N GLU A 237 20.26 8.76 5.59
CA GLU A 237 21.10 7.68 5.07
C GLU A 237 22.55 7.90 5.51
N GLN A 238 23.22 6.83 5.94
CA GLN A 238 24.64 6.86 6.30
C GLN A 238 25.49 6.79 5.03
N HIS A 239 26.17 7.87 4.69
CA HIS A 239 27.09 7.96 3.55
C HIS A 239 28.52 8.07 4.07
N HIS A 240 29.37 7.12 3.68
CA HIS A 240 30.78 7.17 4.02
C HIS A 240 31.45 8.41 3.40
N TYR A 241 32.22 9.14 4.20
CA TYR A 241 32.88 10.36 3.75
C TYR A 241 34.40 10.19 3.66
N ALA A 242 35.10 9.98 4.78
CA ALA A 242 36.55 9.77 4.79
C ALA A 242 37.07 9.28 6.15
N GLY A 243 38.01 8.32 6.14
CA GLY A 243 38.55 7.74 7.38
C GLY A 243 37.47 6.97 8.13
N ASP A 244 37.35 7.14 9.45
CA ASP A 244 36.26 6.51 10.24
C ASP A 244 34.98 7.37 10.30
N TRP A 245 34.84 8.34 9.40
CA TRP A 245 33.70 9.26 9.39
C TRP A 245 32.65 8.88 8.36
N ASP A 246 31.51 8.44 8.88
CA ASP A 246 30.28 8.33 8.14
C ASP A 246 29.35 9.52 8.45
N VAL A 247 28.75 10.08 7.42
CA VAL A 247 27.87 11.26 7.53
C VAL A 247 26.45 10.84 7.22
N LEU A 248 25.56 11.14 8.15
CA LEU A 248 24.11 10.98 8.00
C LEU A 248 23.56 12.10 7.09
N ARG A 249 23.14 11.77 5.87
CA ARG A 249 22.56 12.68 4.88
C ARG A 249 21.07 12.46 4.74
N PRO A 250 20.23 13.46 4.52
CA PRO A 250 18.81 13.22 4.21
C PRO A 250 18.64 12.26 3.03
N ALA A 251 17.84 11.20 3.21
CA ALA A 251 17.65 10.18 2.18
C ALA A 251 16.92 10.71 0.92
N THR A 252 16.27 11.88 1.04
CA THR A 252 15.58 12.51 -0.08
C THR A 252 15.61 14.03 0.12
N GLU A 253 16.12 14.76 -0.86
CA GLU A 253 16.06 16.23 -0.88
C GLU A 253 14.64 16.66 -1.29
N LEU A 254 13.82 17.08 -0.32
CA LEU A 254 12.51 17.68 -0.60
C LEU A 254 12.70 19.13 -1.03
N GLY A 255 12.62 19.40 -2.34
CA GLY A 255 12.83 20.74 -2.92
C GLY A 255 11.93 21.84 -2.33
N GLU A 256 10.75 21.50 -1.78
CA GLU A 256 9.84 22.46 -1.13
C GLU A 256 10.21 22.81 0.32
N MET A 257 11.09 22.04 0.98
CA MET A 257 11.49 22.22 2.37
C MET A 257 12.94 22.70 2.54
N ASN A 258 13.64 22.96 1.45
CA ASN A 258 14.99 23.49 1.51
C ASN A 258 14.95 24.95 1.98
N VAL A 259 15.16 25.14 3.29
CA VAL A 259 15.39 26.45 3.91
C VAL A 259 16.66 27.10 3.36
N PHE A 260 17.57 26.28 2.83
CA PHE A 260 18.80 26.69 2.18
C PHE A 260 18.65 26.62 0.66
N THR A 261 19.03 27.70 -0.02
CA THR A 261 19.28 27.68 -1.46
C THR A 261 20.46 26.77 -1.78
N THR A 262 20.52 26.22 -3.01
CA THR A 262 21.63 25.38 -3.49
C THR A 262 23.00 26.02 -3.22
N ASP A 263 23.09 27.33 -3.42
CA ASP A 263 24.32 28.10 -3.24
C ASP A 263 24.72 28.21 -1.76
N GLN A 264 23.75 28.32 -0.85
CA GLN A 264 24.00 28.30 0.59
C GLN A 264 24.46 26.92 1.07
N LEU A 265 23.89 25.85 0.50
CA LEU A 265 24.27 24.47 0.78
C LEU A 265 25.71 24.18 0.34
N ASP A 266 26.10 24.66 -0.83
CA ASP A 266 27.46 24.50 -1.36
C ASP A 266 28.49 25.32 -0.56
N GLN A 267 28.10 26.50 -0.07
CA GLN A 267 28.94 27.28 0.83
C GLN A 267 29.15 26.57 2.17
N LEU A 268 28.09 26.01 2.75
CA LEU A 268 28.16 25.26 4.01
C LEU A 268 28.99 23.98 3.87
N LYS A 269 28.92 23.30 2.72
CA LYS A 269 29.79 22.15 2.39
C LYS A 269 31.26 22.54 2.35
N LYS A 270 31.61 23.64 1.66
CA LYS A 270 33.01 24.14 1.61
C LYS A 270 33.54 24.52 2.98
N GLU A 271 32.71 25.15 3.83
CA GLU A 271 33.09 25.50 5.19
C GLU A 271 33.33 24.24 6.05
N ALA A 272 32.46 23.23 5.95
CA ALA A 272 32.64 21.96 6.64
C ALA A 272 33.92 21.23 6.19
N GLU A 273 34.19 21.18 4.89
CA GLU A 273 35.44 20.64 4.32
C GLU A 273 36.68 21.34 4.89
N THR A 274 36.65 22.67 4.96
CA THR A 274 37.76 23.48 5.49
C THR A 274 38.01 23.22 6.98
N ILE A 275 36.94 23.06 7.77
CA ILE A 275 37.04 22.74 9.20
C ILE A 275 37.62 21.33 9.41
N MET A 276 37.16 20.36 8.62
CA MET A 276 37.62 18.97 8.70
C MET A 276 39.08 18.80 8.26
N GLU A 277 39.52 19.52 7.22
CA GLU A 277 40.94 19.53 6.81
C GLU A 277 41.84 20.21 7.84
N GLY A 278 41.32 21.23 8.54
CA GLY A 278 42.02 21.88 9.64
C GLY A 278 42.30 20.94 10.83
N TRP A 279 41.40 19.99 11.08
CA TRP A 279 41.52 19.02 12.19
C TRP A 279 42.52 17.89 11.94
N LYS A 280 42.83 17.54 10.68
CA LYS A 280 43.88 16.56 10.35
C LYS A 280 45.30 17.04 10.66
N LYS A 281 45.49 18.31 11.06
CA LYS A 281 46.82 18.91 11.34
C LYS A 281 47.21 18.96 12.82
N THR A 282 46.39 18.39 13.72
CA THR A 282 46.67 18.38 15.18
C THR A 282 46.72 16.98 15.79
N ALA A 283 47.05 15.97 15.00
CA ALA A 283 47.49 14.65 15.49
C ALA A 283 49.02 14.54 15.40
#